data_AF-A0A1Z9M1T4-F1
#
_entry.id   AF-A0A1Z9M1T4-F1
#
_cell.length_a   1.000
_cell.length_b   1.000
_cell.length_c   1.000
_cell.angle_alpha   90.00
_cell.angle_beta   90.00
_cell.angle_gamma   90.00
#
_symmetry.space_group_name_H-M   'P 1'
#
loop_
_entity.id
_entity.type
_entity.pdbx_description
1 polymer ?
#
loop_
_entity_poly.entity_id
_entity_poly.type
_entity_poly.pdbx_seq_one_letter_code
_entity_poly.pdbx_strand_id
1 'polypeptide(L)'
;DNYTIDQVKLEFFYSCNTPQNPSNMQASDSQDCNFVYLDWDKSTSSNVIHQLLFRDDQVIAQLEPNISNFQDSGATSGEIHTYCIQSINSCGSSSIICDSGATDSSPSEPNNVFSSDGQYTNQIVTTWQPSQGANQYKIYRDNSWVGVDNSEPYEFIDIFVDINQTYTYCIEAINDCGESSFSCDSGFSTYALGDVNFDNILNILDIVLIVNHILEVSILNFDQLALSDINNDGEINVIDVVVLISTILN
;
A
#
# COMPACT_ATOMS: atom_id res chain seq x y z
N ASP A 1 -18.88 -78.49 -54.37
CA ASP A 1 -18.58 -77.33 -53.51
C ASP A 1 -18.53 -77.75 -52.07
N ASN A 2 -17.38 -77.61 -51.41
CA ASN A 2 -17.29 -77.56 -49.95
C ASN A 2 -15.86 -77.14 -49.57
N TYR A 3 -15.67 -75.84 -49.42
CA TYR A 3 -14.54 -75.32 -48.64
C TYR A 3 -15.01 -75.20 -47.19
N THR A 4 -14.48 -76.05 -46.32
CA THR A 4 -14.56 -75.89 -44.87
C THR A 4 -13.60 -74.79 -44.46
N ILE A 5 -14.13 -73.70 -43.89
CA ILE A 5 -13.33 -72.66 -43.26
C ILE A 5 -12.76 -73.24 -41.96
N ASP A 6 -11.43 -73.29 -41.88
CA ASP A 6 -10.71 -73.74 -40.69
C ASP A 6 -10.25 -72.48 -39.91
N GLN A 7 -10.93 -72.25 -38.78
CA GLN A 7 -10.69 -71.23 -37.75
C GLN A 7 -10.82 -69.74 -38.12
N VAL A 8 -11.69 -69.05 -37.37
CA VAL A 8 -11.77 -67.58 -37.30
C VAL A 8 -10.96 -67.12 -36.09
N LYS A 9 -9.88 -66.36 -36.31
CA LYS A 9 -9.16 -65.65 -35.24
C LYS A 9 -9.80 -64.28 -35.03
N LEU A 10 -10.47 -64.09 -33.89
CA LEU A 10 -10.92 -62.78 -33.43
C LEU A 10 -9.86 -62.19 -32.51
N GLU A 11 -9.23 -61.10 -32.94
CA GLU A 11 -8.36 -60.28 -32.09
C GLU A 11 -9.17 -59.08 -31.60
N PHE A 12 -9.35 -58.99 -30.28
CA PHE A 12 -9.97 -57.82 -29.65
C PHE A 12 -8.87 -56.87 -29.20
N PHE A 13 -8.83 -55.69 -29.80
CA PHE A 13 -8.00 -54.59 -29.33
C PHE A 13 -8.84 -53.75 -28.35
N TYR A 14 -8.47 -53.75 -27.06
CA TYR A 14 -9.03 -52.80 -26.11
C TYR A 14 -8.08 -51.62 -25.98
N SER A 15 -8.51 -50.43 -26.42
CA SER A 15 -7.82 -49.17 -26.14
C SER A 15 -8.51 -48.48 -24.97
N CYS A 16 -7.75 -48.24 -23.89
CA CYS A 16 -8.21 -47.45 -22.75
C CYS A 16 -7.72 -46.02 -22.96
N ASN A 17 -8.63 -45.09 -23.26
CA ASN A 17 -8.26 -43.69 -23.47
C ASN A 17 -8.48 -42.90 -22.17
N THR A 18 -7.47 -42.11 -21.80
CA THR A 18 -7.59 -41.09 -20.74
C THR A 18 -8.63 -40.03 -21.15
N PRO A 19 -9.22 -39.30 -20.18
CA PRO A 19 -10.23 -38.31 -20.51
C PRO A 19 -9.57 -37.10 -21.21
N GLN A 20 -10.37 -36.36 -21.99
CA GLN A 20 -9.99 -35.03 -22.43
C GLN A 20 -9.78 -34.12 -21.20
N ASN A 21 -8.85 -33.18 -21.29
CA ASN A 21 -8.67 -32.20 -20.23
C ASN A 21 -9.88 -31.26 -20.10
N PRO A 22 -10.12 -30.69 -18.91
CA PRO A 22 -10.89 -29.46 -18.77
C PRO A 22 -10.31 -28.34 -19.65
N SER A 23 -11.06 -27.28 -19.92
CA SER A 23 -10.60 -26.11 -20.68
C SER A 23 -10.88 -24.81 -19.92
N ASN A 24 -10.33 -23.69 -20.37
CA ASN A 24 -10.63 -22.36 -19.86
C ASN A 24 -10.52 -22.25 -18.33
N MET A 25 -9.47 -22.82 -17.73
CA MET A 25 -9.16 -22.56 -16.32
C MET A 25 -8.92 -21.06 -16.15
N GLN A 26 -9.59 -20.46 -15.18
CA GLN A 26 -9.45 -19.09 -14.77
C GLN A 26 -9.31 -19.04 -13.26
N ALA A 27 -8.33 -18.30 -12.77
CA ALA A 27 -8.17 -17.95 -11.38
C ALA A 27 -8.33 -16.43 -11.22
N SER A 28 -9.07 -15.99 -10.20
CA SER A 28 -9.30 -14.57 -9.98
C SER A 28 -8.02 -13.86 -9.50
N ASP A 29 -7.78 -12.66 -10.01
CA ASP A 29 -6.66 -11.80 -9.59
C ASP A 29 -7.13 -10.64 -8.72
N SER A 30 -6.69 -10.61 -7.47
CA SER A 30 -6.81 -9.45 -6.56
C SER A 30 -8.23 -8.87 -6.49
N GLN A 31 -9.25 -9.74 -6.39
CA GLN A 31 -10.66 -9.34 -6.27
C GLN A 31 -11.24 -9.53 -4.87
N ASP A 32 -10.72 -10.50 -4.11
CA ASP A 32 -11.19 -10.83 -2.77
C ASP A 32 -10.00 -11.09 -1.85
N CYS A 33 -10.10 -10.60 -0.62
CA CYS A 33 -9.04 -10.69 0.38
C CYS A 33 -8.86 -12.10 0.95
N ASN A 34 -9.88 -12.96 0.84
CA ASN A 34 -9.98 -14.21 1.59
C ASN A 34 -9.88 -15.46 0.71
N PHE A 35 -10.19 -15.37 -0.58
CA PHE A 35 -10.15 -16.53 -1.46
C PHE A 35 -9.80 -16.18 -2.91
N VAL A 36 -9.19 -17.14 -3.59
CA VAL A 36 -9.08 -17.13 -5.05
C VAL A 36 -10.29 -17.88 -5.61
N TYR A 37 -11.09 -17.21 -6.45
CA TYR A 37 -12.19 -17.83 -7.17
C TYR A 37 -11.67 -18.48 -8.45
N LEU A 38 -11.95 -19.77 -8.60
CA LEU A 38 -11.53 -20.58 -9.73
C LEU A 38 -12.75 -21.00 -10.54
N ASP A 39 -12.67 -20.89 -11.86
CA ASP A 39 -13.70 -21.34 -12.80
C ASP A 39 -13.06 -22.07 -13.98
N TRP A 40 -13.72 -23.10 -14.51
CA TRP A 40 -13.23 -23.84 -15.67
C TRP A 40 -14.35 -24.55 -16.42
N ASP A 41 -14.12 -24.80 -17.71
CA ASP A 41 -14.96 -25.68 -18.49
C ASP A 41 -14.60 -27.15 -18.22
N LYS A 42 -15.61 -27.93 -17.85
CA LYS A 42 -15.46 -29.37 -17.56
C LYS A 42 -15.02 -30.16 -18.79
N SER A 43 -14.36 -31.29 -18.55
CA SER A 43 -14.08 -32.25 -19.61
C SER A 43 -15.36 -32.71 -20.31
N THR A 44 -15.30 -32.83 -21.64
CA THR A 44 -16.40 -33.36 -22.47
C THR A 44 -16.46 -34.89 -22.47
N SER A 45 -15.51 -35.56 -21.81
CA SER A 45 -15.48 -37.02 -21.70
C SER A 45 -16.57 -37.51 -20.74
N SER A 46 -17.43 -38.41 -21.21
CA SER A 46 -18.56 -38.92 -20.41
C SER A 46 -18.17 -39.92 -19.32
N ASN A 47 -16.92 -40.40 -19.31
CA ASN A 47 -16.41 -41.41 -18.38
C ASN A 47 -15.49 -40.85 -17.29
N VAL A 48 -15.49 -39.53 -17.06
CA VAL A 48 -14.75 -38.92 -15.95
C VAL A 48 -15.32 -39.37 -14.61
N ILE A 49 -14.45 -39.81 -13.71
CA ILE A 49 -14.80 -40.29 -12.37
C ILE A 49 -14.66 -39.15 -11.35
N HIS A 50 -13.60 -38.36 -11.44
CA HIS A 50 -13.38 -37.18 -10.60
C HIS A 50 -12.37 -36.24 -11.27
N GLN A 51 -12.20 -35.05 -10.68
CA GLN A 51 -11.22 -34.05 -11.06
C GLN A 51 -10.25 -33.83 -9.91
N LEU A 52 -8.99 -33.52 -10.21
CA LEU A 52 -7.99 -33.12 -9.22
C LEU A 52 -7.62 -31.66 -9.46
N LEU A 53 -7.78 -30.84 -8.43
CA LEU A 53 -7.41 -29.43 -8.40
C LEU A 53 -6.12 -29.29 -7.60
N PHE A 54 -5.19 -28.51 -8.14
CA PHE A 54 -3.87 -28.28 -7.57
C PHE A 54 -3.65 -26.80 -7.33
N ARG A 55 -2.88 -26.50 -6.28
CA ARG A 55 -2.23 -25.22 -6.04
C ARG A 55 -0.74 -25.49 -5.85
N ASP A 56 0.10 -24.85 -6.65
CA ASP A 56 1.57 -24.98 -6.59
C ASP A 56 2.02 -26.46 -6.55
N ASP A 57 1.53 -27.23 -7.53
CA ASP A 57 1.77 -28.67 -7.69
C ASP A 57 1.23 -29.58 -6.56
N GLN A 58 0.58 -29.03 -5.53
CA GLN A 58 -0.07 -29.80 -4.46
C GLN A 58 -1.56 -29.96 -4.70
N VAL A 59 -2.10 -31.17 -4.52
CA VAL A 59 -3.54 -31.40 -4.59
C VAL A 59 -4.23 -30.72 -3.42
N ILE A 60 -5.14 -29.79 -3.72
CA ILE A 60 -5.96 -29.08 -2.74
C ILE A 60 -7.40 -29.61 -2.69
N ALA A 61 -7.89 -30.21 -3.77
CA ALA A 61 -9.21 -30.82 -3.80
C ALA A 61 -9.33 -31.98 -4.80
N GLN A 62 -10.15 -32.96 -4.43
CA GLN A 62 -10.71 -33.95 -5.35
C GLN A 62 -12.20 -33.62 -5.52
N LEU A 63 -12.61 -33.34 -6.76
CA LEU A 63 -13.94 -32.81 -7.06
C LEU A 63 -14.75 -33.80 -7.91
N GLU A 64 -16.07 -33.80 -7.72
CA GLU A 64 -16.98 -34.55 -8.58
C GLU A 64 -16.92 -34.04 -10.04
N PRO A 65 -17.20 -34.88 -11.05
CA PRO A 65 -17.08 -34.51 -12.47
C PRO A 65 -17.98 -33.35 -12.91
N ASN A 66 -19.03 -33.05 -12.16
CA ASN A 66 -20.01 -32.02 -12.49
C ASN A 66 -19.65 -30.62 -11.95
N ILE A 67 -18.63 -30.51 -11.10
CA ILE A 67 -18.13 -29.25 -10.53
C ILE A 67 -17.28 -28.51 -11.56
N SER A 68 -17.46 -27.20 -11.64
CA SER A 68 -16.77 -26.31 -12.58
C SER A 68 -16.24 -25.01 -11.94
N ASN A 69 -16.31 -24.91 -10.62
CA ASN A 69 -15.77 -23.78 -9.87
C ASN A 69 -15.30 -24.22 -8.48
N PHE A 70 -14.43 -23.41 -7.88
CA PHE A 70 -13.91 -23.63 -6.54
C PHE A 70 -13.49 -22.29 -5.90
N GLN A 71 -13.64 -22.17 -4.59
CA GLN A 71 -13.09 -21.05 -3.81
C GLN A 71 -11.95 -21.58 -2.96
N ASP A 72 -10.72 -21.16 -3.26
CA ASP A 72 -9.58 -21.49 -2.44
C ASP A 72 -9.35 -20.44 -1.35
N SER A 73 -9.91 -20.71 -0.16
CA SER A 73 -9.71 -19.89 1.04
C SER A 73 -8.41 -20.19 1.80
N GLY A 74 -7.59 -21.12 1.30
CA GLY A 74 -6.32 -21.49 1.93
C GLY A 74 -5.10 -20.87 1.25
N ALA A 75 -5.32 -20.01 0.25
CA ALA A 75 -4.27 -19.27 -0.46
C ALA A 75 -3.62 -18.24 0.47
N THR A 76 -2.32 -18.00 0.32
CA THR A 76 -1.63 -16.99 1.12
C THR A 76 -1.98 -15.60 0.60
N SER A 77 -2.36 -14.69 1.50
CA SER A 77 -2.74 -13.32 1.10
C SER A 77 -1.60 -12.58 0.40
N GLY A 78 -1.92 -11.93 -0.72
CA GLY A 78 -0.96 -11.18 -1.55
C GLY A 78 0.03 -12.01 -2.37
N GLU A 79 0.01 -13.34 -2.28
CA GLU A 79 0.87 -14.21 -3.08
C GLU A 79 0.17 -14.69 -4.36
N ILE A 80 0.93 -14.73 -5.46
CA ILE A 80 0.46 -15.32 -6.72
C ILE A 80 0.67 -16.82 -6.64
N HIS A 81 -0.41 -17.57 -6.83
CA HIS A 81 -0.41 -19.02 -6.87
C HIS A 81 -0.74 -19.52 -8.27
N THR A 82 -0.20 -20.69 -8.64
CA THR A 82 -0.58 -21.37 -9.88
C THR A 82 -1.60 -22.46 -9.57
N TYR A 83 -2.78 -22.33 -10.17
CA TYR A 83 -3.87 -23.28 -10.04
C TYR A 83 -3.98 -24.14 -11.27
N CYS A 84 -4.05 -25.45 -11.07
CA CYS A 84 -4.08 -26.41 -12.15
C CYS A 84 -5.20 -27.42 -11.96
N ILE A 85 -5.79 -27.91 -13.05
CA ILE A 85 -6.83 -28.93 -12.99
C ILE A 85 -6.66 -30.01 -14.06
N GLN A 86 -6.98 -31.25 -13.68
CA GLN A 86 -7.06 -32.40 -14.60
C GLN A 86 -8.28 -33.28 -14.30
N SER A 87 -8.72 -34.01 -15.32
CA SER A 87 -9.78 -35.03 -15.20
C SER A 87 -9.18 -36.43 -15.08
N ILE A 88 -9.83 -37.29 -14.29
CA ILE A 88 -9.42 -38.67 -14.05
C ILE A 88 -10.53 -39.63 -14.46
N ASN A 89 -10.18 -40.69 -15.20
CA ASN A 89 -11.05 -41.84 -15.43
C ASN A 89 -10.33 -43.16 -15.09
N SER A 90 -10.96 -44.30 -15.36
CA SER A 90 -10.39 -45.63 -15.08
C SER A 90 -9.11 -45.94 -15.89
N CYS A 91 -8.85 -45.21 -16.97
CA CYS A 91 -7.67 -45.34 -17.82
C CYS A 91 -6.50 -44.44 -17.38
N GLY A 92 -6.75 -43.43 -16.54
CA GLY A 92 -5.73 -42.50 -16.04
C GLY A 92 -6.16 -41.03 -16.10
N SER A 93 -5.15 -40.15 -16.10
CA SER A 93 -5.33 -38.69 -16.06
C SER A 93 -5.31 -38.06 -17.45
N SER A 94 -6.05 -36.97 -17.63
CA SER A 94 -5.86 -36.05 -18.75
C SER A 94 -4.52 -35.29 -18.61
N SER A 95 -4.18 -34.48 -19.61
CA SER A 95 -3.24 -33.37 -19.39
C SER A 95 -3.80 -32.39 -18.36
N ILE A 96 -2.89 -31.66 -17.72
CA ILE A 96 -3.20 -30.58 -16.79
C ILE A 96 -3.37 -29.28 -17.59
N ILE A 97 -4.33 -28.45 -17.19
CA ILE A 97 -4.40 -27.03 -17.58
C ILE A 97 -4.22 -26.17 -16.35
N CYS A 98 -3.64 -24.97 -16.51
CA CYS A 98 -3.35 -24.09 -15.39
C CYS A 98 -3.68 -22.64 -15.71
N ASP A 99 -3.92 -21.87 -14.65
CA ASP A 99 -3.95 -20.42 -14.65
C ASP A 99 -3.38 -19.89 -13.33
N SER A 100 -2.88 -18.66 -13.31
CA SER A 100 -2.37 -18.03 -12.09
C SER A 100 -3.44 -17.12 -11.49
N GLY A 101 -3.49 -17.05 -10.17
CA GLY A 101 -4.39 -16.15 -9.46
C GLY A 101 -3.87 -15.78 -8.08
N ALA A 102 -4.42 -14.72 -7.51
CA ALA A 102 -4.02 -14.20 -6.20
C ALA A 102 -5.23 -13.62 -5.47
N THR A 103 -5.25 -13.74 -4.15
CA THR A 103 -6.12 -12.92 -3.31
C THR A 103 -5.65 -11.47 -3.32
N ASP A 104 -6.54 -10.54 -3.03
CA ASP A 104 -6.15 -9.17 -2.72
C ASP A 104 -5.44 -9.10 -1.35
N SER A 105 -4.81 -7.96 -1.05
CA SER A 105 -3.99 -7.76 0.15
C SER A 105 -4.21 -6.39 0.79
N SER A 106 -3.84 -6.26 2.07
CA SER A 106 -3.82 -4.97 2.74
C SER A 106 -2.88 -3.99 1.98
N PRO A 107 -3.09 -2.66 2.10
CA PRO A 107 -2.33 -1.71 1.32
C PRO A 107 -0.83 -1.74 1.62
N SER A 108 -0.03 -1.19 0.71
CA SER A 108 1.36 -0.86 1.04
C SER A 108 1.40 0.20 2.14
N GLU A 109 2.51 0.27 2.88
CA GLU A 109 2.72 1.36 3.83
C GLU A 109 2.80 2.73 3.13
N PRO A 110 2.38 3.83 3.80
CA PRO A 110 2.57 5.17 3.28
C PRO A 110 4.04 5.52 3.10
N ASN A 111 4.38 5.98 1.90
CA ASN A 111 5.73 6.44 1.59
C ASN A 111 5.82 7.96 1.74
N ASN A 112 7.02 8.45 2.01
CA ASN A 112 7.32 9.88 2.04
C ASN A 112 6.40 10.67 3.00
N VAL A 113 6.16 10.10 4.19
CA VAL A 113 5.51 10.83 5.28
C VAL A 113 6.48 11.88 5.78
N PHE A 114 6.11 13.15 5.66
CA PHE A 114 6.91 14.29 6.10
C PHE A 114 6.07 15.25 6.91
N SER A 115 6.54 15.63 8.09
CA SER A 115 5.94 16.66 8.94
C SER A 115 6.81 17.91 8.91
N SER A 116 6.17 19.08 8.98
CA SER A 116 6.91 20.35 8.98
C SER A 116 7.71 20.55 10.27
N ASP A 117 8.97 20.95 10.12
CA ASP A 117 9.91 21.22 11.22
C ASP A 117 10.11 22.72 11.42
N GLY A 118 9.23 23.34 12.20
CA GLY A 118 9.33 24.76 12.55
C GLY A 118 9.05 25.72 11.38
N GLN A 119 8.48 25.22 10.28
CA GLN A 119 8.09 26.07 9.15
C GLN A 119 6.90 27.00 9.48
N TYR A 120 6.09 26.62 10.48
CA TYR A 120 4.90 27.36 10.88
C TYR A 120 4.83 27.51 12.38
N THR A 121 4.23 28.62 12.84
CA THR A 121 4.13 28.95 14.26
C THR A 121 2.97 28.28 14.98
N ASN A 122 1.87 28.03 14.28
CA ASN A 122 0.61 27.59 14.87
C ASN A 122 0.05 26.31 14.25
N GLN A 123 0.83 25.64 13.42
CA GLN A 123 0.41 24.40 12.79
C GLN A 123 1.59 23.49 12.50
N ILE A 124 1.30 22.20 12.38
CA ILE A 124 2.20 21.23 11.75
C ILE A 124 1.48 20.69 10.53
N VAL A 125 2.17 20.72 9.39
CA VAL A 125 1.66 20.16 8.14
C VAL A 125 2.36 18.84 7.90
N THR A 126 1.59 17.77 7.84
CA THR A 126 2.06 16.42 7.52
C THR A 126 1.57 16.04 6.14
N THR A 127 2.47 15.60 5.27
CA THR A 127 2.17 15.17 3.89
C THR A 127 2.65 13.74 3.67
N TRP A 128 2.02 13.03 2.74
CA TRP A 128 2.45 11.69 2.33
C TRP A 128 2.15 11.43 0.85
N GLN A 129 2.65 10.31 0.34
CA GLN A 129 2.32 9.85 -1.01
C GLN A 129 1.27 8.73 -1.00
N PRO A 130 0.48 8.61 -2.08
CA PRO A 130 -0.50 7.55 -2.19
C PRO A 130 0.16 6.16 -2.13
N SER A 131 -0.42 5.29 -1.31
CA SER A 131 -0.05 3.89 -1.14
C SER A 131 -0.78 3.00 -2.14
N GLN A 132 -0.11 1.96 -2.61
CA GLN A 132 -0.71 0.97 -3.50
C GLN A 132 -1.83 0.21 -2.77
N GLY A 133 -2.99 0.11 -3.41
CA GLY A 133 -4.15 -0.61 -2.88
C GLY A 133 -4.88 0.10 -1.74
N ALA A 134 -4.52 1.35 -1.40
CA ALA A 134 -5.19 2.11 -0.34
C ALA A 134 -6.46 2.79 -0.83
N ASN A 135 -7.52 2.71 -0.02
CA ASN A 135 -8.77 3.44 -0.23
C ASN A 135 -8.81 4.73 0.60
N GLN A 136 -8.19 4.72 1.79
CA GLN A 136 -8.14 5.83 2.74
C GLN A 136 -6.88 5.74 3.61
N TYR A 137 -6.64 6.76 4.43
CA TYR A 137 -5.55 6.84 5.41
C TYR A 137 -6.09 7.21 6.77
N LYS A 138 -5.63 6.53 7.82
CA LYS A 138 -5.80 6.96 9.20
C LYS A 138 -4.57 7.77 9.63
N ILE A 139 -4.83 8.88 10.32
CA ILE A 139 -3.80 9.77 10.84
C ILE A 139 -3.78 9.65 12.36
N TYR A 140 -2.59 9.51 12.90
CA TYR A 140 -2.33 9.42 14.33
C TYR A 140 -1.33 10.49 14.75
N ARG A 141 -1.56 11.10 15.91
CA ARG A 141 -0.63 12.00 16.59
C ARG A 141 -0.30 11.42 17.95
N ASP A 142 0.97 11.16 18.22
CA ASP A 142 1.46 10.53 19.45
C ASP A 142 0.67 9.27 19.81
N ASN A 143 0.49 8.38 18.82
CA ASN A 143 -0.29 7.13 18.90
C ASN A 143 -1.80 7.31 19.14
N SER A 144 -2.32 8.54 19.16
CA SER A 144 -3.74 8.82 19.27
C SER A 144 -4.32 9.09 17.89
N TRP A 145 -5.41 8.40 17.53
CA TRP A 145 -6.09 8.63 16.26
C TRP A 145 -6.72 10.03 16.25
N VAL A 146 -6.40 10.81 15.20
CA VAL A 146 -6.86 12.19 15.05
C VAL A 146 -7.73 12.43 13.81
N GLY A 147 -7.69 11.53 12.82
CA GLY A 147 -8.49 11.71 11.62
C GLY A 147 -8.36 10.61 10.57
N VAL A 148 -9.15 10.75 9.51
CA VAL A 148 -9.08 9.94 8.29
C VAL A 148 -9.08 10.89 7.09
N ASP A 149 -8.29 10.58 6.08
CA ASP A 149 -8.23 11.31 4.82
C ASP A 149 -8.21 10.33 3.64
N ASN A 150 -8.72 10.77 2.49
CA ASN A 150 -8.76 10.01 1.26
C ASN A 150 -8.72 10.90 0.01
N SER A 151 -8.30 12.16 0.14
CA SER A 151 -8.37 13.15 -0.93
C SER A 151 -7.00 13.72 -1.29
N GLU A 152 -6.84 14.15 -2.54
CA GLU A 152 -5.66 14.89 -2.97
C GLU A 152 -5.86 16.40 -2.72
N PRO A 153 -4.85 17.11 -2.16
CA PRO A 153 -3.53 16.60 -1.79
C PRO A 153 -3.57 15.75 -0.49
N TYR A 154 -2.73 14.72 -0.43
CA TYR A 154 -2.58 13.85 0.75
C TYR A 154 -1.84 14.60 1.87
N GLU A 155 -2.61 15.36 2.64
CA GLU A 155 -2.12 16.34 3.60
C GLU A 155 -3.02 16.36 4.85
N PHE A 156 -2.38 16.45 6.01
CA PHE A 156 -3.02 16.70 7.28
C PHE A 156 -2.42 17.95 7.92
N ILE A 157 -3.27 18.93 8.21
CA ILE A 157 -2.87 20.18 8.89
C ILE A 157 -3.38 20.14 10.33
N ASP A 158 -2.45 20.04 11.27
CA ASP A 158 -2.75 20.10 12.69
C ASP A 158 -2.57 21.51 13.24
N ILE A 159 -3.68 22.18 13.54
CA ILE A 159 -3.71 23.54 14.11
C ILE A 159 -3.84 23.57 15.65
N PHE A 160 -3.85 22.40 16.30
CA PHE A 160 -4.01 22.27 17.75
C PHE A 160 -2.71 21.76 18.40
N VAL A 161 -1.62 22.42 18.05
CA VAL A 161 -0.25 22.11 18.48
C VAL A 161 0.29 23.20 19.40
N ASP A 162 1.05 22.79 20.40
CA ASP A 162 1.78 23.73 21.25
C ASP A 162 3.10 24.13 20.59
N ILE A 163 3.48 25.40 20.71
CA ILE A 163 4.73 25.92 20.14
C ILE A 163 5.94 25.30 20.81
N ASN A 164 6.98 25.00 20.02
CA ASN A 164 8.20 24.31 20.45
C ASN A 164 7.96 22.92 21.07
N GLN A 165 6.78 22.33 20.84
CA GLN A 165 6.49 20.94 21.17
C GLN A 165 6.62 20.08 19.92
N THR A 166 7.43 19.02 20.02
CA THR A 166 7.52 17.99 18.98
C THR A 166 6.38 16.99 19.15
N TYR A 167 5.72 16.67 18.04
CA TYR A 167 4.70 15.63 17.92
C TYR A 167 5.14 14.62 16.87
N THR A 168 4.78 13.35 17.05
CA THR A 168 4.98 12.31 16.02
C THR A 168 3.66 12.04 15.31
N TYR A 169 3.67 12.22 13.99
CA TYR A 169 2.54 11.93 13.11
C TYR A 169 2.79 10.61 12.38
N CYS A 170 1.88 9.65 12.54
CA CYS A 170 1.91 8.36 11.86
C CYS A 170 0.72 8.24 10.93
N ILE A 171 0.96 7.78 9.71
CA ILE A 171 -0.04 7.51 8.69
C ILE A 171 -0.13 6.01 8.48
N GLU A 172 -1.35 5.51 8.39
CA GLU A 172 -1.68 4.10 8.13
C GLU A 172 -2.64 4.04 6.94
N ALA A 173 -2.28 3.30 5.89
CA ALA A 173 -3.17 3.11 4.74
C ALA A 173 -4.15 1.98 5.01
N ILE A 174 -5.40 2.14 4.55
CA ILE A 174 -6.47 1.16 4.77
C ILE A 174 -7.24 0.83 3.49
N ASN A 175 -7.65 -0.43 3.35
CA ASN A 175 -8.60 -0.91 2.34
C ASN A 175 -9.51 -2.01 2.93
N ASP A 176 -10.31 -2.65 2.08
CA ASP A 176 -11.25 -3.69 2.51
C ASP A 176 -10.54 -4.97 3.02
N CYS A 177 -9.26 -5.16 2.66
CA CYS A 177 -8.42 -6.27 3.11
C CYS A 177 -7.61 -5.96 4.37
N GLY A 178 -7.69 -4.74 4.91
CA GLY A 178 -7.09 -4.39 6.20
C GLY A 178 -6.26 -3.12 6.16
N GLU A 179 -5.26 -3.09 7.03
CA GLU A 179 -4.46 -1.92 7.39
C GLU A 179 -2.98 -2.22 7.08
N SER A 180 -2.24 -1.21 6.63
CA SER A 180 -0.81 -1.33 6.40
C SER A 180 0.00 -1.06 7.68
N SER A 181 1.33 -1.17 7.62
CA SER A 181 2.20 -0.66 8.69
C SER A 181 2.14 0.86 8.79
N PHE A 182 2.37 1.38 10.00
CA PHE A 182 2.57 2.81 10.19
C PHE A 182 3.83 3.29 9.50
N SER A 183 3.72 4.46 8.86
CA SER A 183 4.84 5.28 8.46
C SER A 183 4.74 6.61 9.19
N CYS A 184 5.82 7.01 9.86
CA CYS A 184 5.77 8.12 10.80
C CYS A 184 6.87 9.14 10.52
N ASP A 185 6.57 10.39 10.82
CA ASP A 185 7.56 11.46 10.92
C ASP A 185 7.24 12.36 12.11
N SER A 186 8.25 13.02 12.65
CA SER A 186 8.06 14.00 13.72
C SER A 186 8.11 15.41 13.16
N GLY A 187 7.30 16.29 13.73
CA GLY A 187 7.31 17.71 13.39
C GLY A 187 7.10 18.56 14.62
N PHE A 188 7.35 19.84 14.50
CA PHE A 188 7.11 20.83 15.55
C PHE A 188 6.73 22.17 14.93
N SER A 189 6.01 22.99 15.68
CA SER A 189 5.83 24.40 15.35
C SER A 189 6.84 25.25 16.10
N THR A 190 7.31 26.35 15.49
CA THR A 190 8.16 27.36 16.14
C THR A 190 7.86 28.73 15.55
N TYR A 191 8.26 29.78 16.26
CA TYR A 191 8.13 31.14 15.76
C TYR A 191 8.83 31.28 14.40
N ALA A 192 8.22 32.06 13.50
CA ALA A 192 8.80 32.31 12.19
C ALA A 192 10.19 32.95 12.34
N LEU A 193 11.16 32.52 11.53
CA LEU A 193 12.46 33.20 11.47
C LEU A 193 12.24 34.70 11.17
N GLY A 194 12.87 35.54 11.97
CA GLY A 194 12.71 36.99 11.94
C GLY A 194 11.54 37.55 12.77
N ASP A 195 10.67 36.74 13.38
CA ASP A 195 9.62 37.20 14.31
C ASP A 195 10.20 37.37 15.71
N VAL A 196 11.03 38.40 15.87
CA VAL A 196 11.85 38.62 17.07
C VAL A 196 11.00 39.15 18.24
N ASN A 197 9.82 39.72 17.96
CA ASN A 197 8.91 40.20 19.02
C ASN A 197 7.84 39.16 19.42
N PHE A 198 7.77 38.01 18.73
CA PHE A 198 6.85 36.90 18.96
C PHE A 198 5.36 37.27 18.76
N ASP A 199 5.07 38.18 17.84
CA ASP A 199 3.70 38.61 17.53
C ASP A 199 3.08 37.89 16.31
N ASN A 200 3.83 36.95 15.70
CA ASN A 200 3.49 36.20 14.49
C ASN A 200 3.37 37.06 13.23
N ILE A 201 3.88 38.29 13.23
CA ILE A 201 3.80 39.22 12.10
C ILE A 201 5.20 39.78 11.82
N LEU A 202 5.86 39.27 10.77
CA LEU A 202 7.12 39.84 10.30
C LEU A 202 6.91 41.30 9.85
N ASN A 203 7.46 42.24 10.60
CA ASN A 203 7.32 43.66 10.28
C ASN A 203 8.50 44.50 10.78
N ILE A 204 8.38 45.83 10.69
CA ILE A 204 9.44 46.76 11.08
C ILE A 204 9.80 46.68 12.56
N LEU A 205 8.88 46.22 13.43
CA LEU A 205 9.14 46.06 14.85
C LEU A 205 10.20 44.98 15.11
N ASP A 206 10.20 43.90 14.33
CA ASP A 206 11.23 42.87 14.43
C ASP A 206 12.59 43.37 13.96
N ILE A 207 12.61 44.07 12.82
CA ILE A 207 13.82 44.71 12.29
C ILE A 207 14.41 45.65 13.34
N VAL A 208 13.58 46.44 14.03
CA VAL A 208 14.03 47.36 15.07
C VAL A 208 14.70 46.59 16.22
N LEU A 209 14.20 45.41 16.60
CA LEU A 209 14.83 44.58 17.63
C LEU A 209 16.20 44.04 17.18
N ILE A 210 16.31 43.53 15.96
CA ILE A 210 17.58 43.04 15.40
C ILE A 210 18.59 44.20 15.28
N VAL A 211 18.17 45.34 14.74
CA VAL A 211 19.04 46.52 14.61
C VAL A 211 19.49 47.05 15.97
N ASN A 212 18.59 47.12 16.96
CA ASN A 212 18.98 47.52 18.31
C ASN A 212 19.97 46.54 18.94
N HIS A 213 19.90 45.25 18.60
CA HIS A 213 20.90 44.27 19.01
C HIS A 213 22.27 44.51 18.37
N ILE A 214 22.30 44.68 17.04
CA ILE A 214 23.53 44.96 16.28
C ILE A 214 24.20 46.26 16.76
N LEU A 215 23.39 47.27 17.11
CA LEU A 215 23.85 48.56 17.63
C LEU A 215 24.17 48.54 19.14
N GLU A 216 24.07 47.39 19.81
CA GLU A 216 24.29 47.22 21.26
C GLU A 216 23.37 48.10 22.14
N VAL A 217 22.21 48.51 21.59
CA VAL A 217 21.19 49.30 22.30
C VAL A 217 20.32 48.41 23.19
N SER A 218 20.08 47.16 22.76
CA SER A 218 19.34 46.15 23.54
C SER A 218 19.92 44.76 23.31
N ILE A 219 19.82 43.88 24.31
CA ILE A 219 20.29 42.51 24.20
C ILE A 219 19.08 41.59 24.02
N LEU A 220 19.11 40.78 22.97
CA LEU A 220 18.11 39.77 22.69
C LEU A 220 18.29 38.57 23.62
N ASN A 221 17.18 37.92 23.97
CA ASN A 221 17.24 36.65 24.69
C ASN A 221 17.66 35.49 23.74
N PHE A 222 17.82 34.29 24.29
CA PHE A 222 18.28 33.13 23.53
C PHE A 222 17.39 32.80 22.32
N ASP A 223 16.07 32.80 22.50
CA ASP A 223 15.12 32.48 21.43
C ASP A 223 15.10 33.58 20.36
N GLN A 224 15.15 34.85 20.78
CA GLN A 224 15.22 36.00 19.89
C GLN A 224 16.49 35.99 19.05
N LEU A 225 17.64 35.60 19.62
CA LEU A 225 18.89 35.44 18.87
C LEU A 225 18.76 34.36 17.80
N ALA A 226 18.19 33.21 18.15
CA ALA A 226 17.97 32.13 17.19
C ALA A 226 17.05 32.56 16.02
N LEU A 227 16.00 33.34 16.31
CA LEU A 227 15.11 33.87 15.27
C LEU A 227 15.73 35.02 14.46
N SER A 228 16.77 35.68 14.99
CA SER A 228 17.42 36.80 14.31
C SER A 228 18.49 36.36 13.29
N ASP A 229 18.99 35.12 13.36
CA ASP A 229 19.97 34.55 12.42
C ASP A 229 19.24 33.97 11.20
N ILE A 230 18.81 34.84 10.29
CA ILE A 230 17.84 34.49 9.25
C ILE A 230 18.54 33.78 8.09
N ASN A 231 19.84 34.03 7.89
CA ASN A 231 20.64 33.33 6.89
C ASN A 231 21.36 32.07 7.43
N ASN A 232 21.22 31.77 8.73
CA ASN A 232 21.82 30.64 9.44
C ASN A 232 23.37 30.60 9.34
N ASP A 233 24.03 31.76 9.40
CA ASP A 233 25.50 31.86 9.37
C ASP A 233 26.15 31.90 10.78
N GLY A 234 25.33 32.02 11.83
CA GLY A 234 25.74 32.05 13.23
C GLY A 234 26.08 33.44 13.76
N GLU A 235 26.00 34.51 12.94
CA GLU A 235 26.29 35.89 13.33
C GLU A 235 25.11 36.82 13.06
N ILE A 236 24.57 37.47 14.11
CA ILE A 236 23.50 38.46 13.93
C ILE A 236 24.09 39.77 13.39
N ASN A 237 23.85 40.07 12.12
CA ASN A 237 24.41 41.25 11.47
C ASN A 237 23.46 41.87 10.43
N VAL A 238 23.97 42.85 9.66
CA VAL A 238 23.15 43.60 8.69
C VAL A 238 22.59 42.72 7.57
N ILE A 239 23.20 41.56 7.31
CA ILE A 239 22.74 40.61 6.29
C ILE A 239 21.40 40.03 6.72
N ASP A 240 21.22 39.64 7.99
CA ASP A 240 19.93 39.17 8.50
C ASP A 240 18.83 40.20 8.32
N VAL A 241 19.13 41.46 8.64
CA VAL A 241 18.20 42.58 8.47
C VAL A 241 17.79 42.74 7.00
N VAL A 242 18.74 42.62 6.07
CA VAL A 242 18.47 42.70 4.62
C VAL A 242 17.60 41.52 4.16
N VAL A 243 17.87 40.31 4.65
CA VAL A 243 17.05 39.13 4.34
C VAL A 243 15.64 39.33 4.89
N LEU A 244 15.47 39.76 6.14
CA LEU A 244 14.17 40.04 6.74
C LEU A 244 13.36 41.07 5.97
N ILE A 245 13.98 42.20 5.59
CA ILE A 245 13.34 43.22 4.76
C ILE A 245 12.87 42.63 3.43
N SER A 246 13.70 41.78 2.81
CA SER A 246 13.35 41.13 1.54
C SER A 246 12.17 40.16 1.71
N THR A 247 12.08 39.47 2.85
CA THR A 247 10.93 38.61 3.20
C THR A 247 9.65 39.42 3.43
N ILE A 248 9.74 40.57 4.12
CA ILE A 248 8.58 41.44 4.42
C ILE A 248 8.01 42.12 3.16
N LEU A 249 8.86 42.42 2.18
CA LEU A 249 8.47 43.18 0.98
C LEU A 249 7.95 42.33 -0.19
N ASN A 250 8.09 41.01 -0.13
CA ASN A 250 7.59 40.06 -1.14
C ASN A 250 6.22 39.50 -0.78
#